data_AF-A0A8J8J244-F1
#
_entry.id   AF-A0A8J8J244-F1
#
_cell.length_a   1.000
_cell.length_b   1.000
_cell.length_c   1.000
_cell.angle_alpha   90.00
_cell.angle_beta   90.00
_cell.angle_gamma   90.00
#
_symmetry.space_group_name_H-M   'P 1'
#
loop_
_entity.id
_entity.type
_entity.pdbx_description
1 polymer ?
#
loop_
_entity_poly.entity_id
_entity_poly.type
_entity_poly.pdbx_seq_one_letter_code
_entity_poly.pdbx_strand_id
1 'polypeptide(L)'
;MELKNYRFPPRYGPEWGSGGIFGLKYYNGVLYYTLAFEAEAHFVRDGEEKTYDFTLVGEGPTSGGDTYNAVTGVDEFIYFGGWVHAPAVYKNRTISFVNKYSHVHVYDTENDSIRLLWKDSIHHETDWAGEISDIIYDPYGDRLLLAREDGHANLGVYSLDRRTGRAEELIGDPSPKGTIVHDVAFFGIGNNFTEGLRELRALDLITGKWNTFRPGSSVDGRPYIKAELGAMASAYNRAFAFVRGGLFAGNPLMGEDFTFFRLFDFCTFYAPFRVNAINVGGGILTAFNAYHDAAYLPSDEFNWVTTNTVAGPSVLVYIAPPMVKIVGAFGARITSIEKMDGKILLGTNTAPNTGATEATPFDTGNRDIVVLDEKILQDRPPVVSFSIPLVLPGMARNFGAGTFGGIPLDGYTEPRAVFYASSDNRLTVYEYDLSFPPSGAYAETFELRRGKNVLDLSSFSGIVSFELEKEDMKGKVRIELH
;
A
#
# COMPACT_ATOMS: atom_id res chain seq x y z
N MET A 1 14.05 -8.99 21.58
CA MET A 1 12.94 -8.23 22.19
C MET A 1 11.74 -9.15 22.38
N GLU A 2 11.06 -9.12 23.54
CA GLU A 2 9.78 -9.85 23.76
C GLU A 2 8.61 -8.87 23.74
N LEU A 3 7.62 -9.12 22.87
CA LEU A 3 6.36 -8.37 22.84
C LEU A 3 5.37 -8.99 23.83
N LYS A 4 4.92 -8.22 24.82
CA LYS A 4 3.93 -8.67 25.81
C LYS A 4 2.58 -8.98 25.17
N ASN A 5 2.17 -8.17 24.20
CA ASN A 5 0.93 -8.33 23.44
C ASN A 5 1.25 -8.36 21.95
N TYR A 6 0.63 -9.32 21.24
CA TYR A 6 0.72 -9.48 19.79
C TYR A 6 -0.66 -9.52 19.13
N ARG A 7 -1.73 -9.35 19.94
CA ARG A 7 -3.12 -9.31 19.50
C ARG A 7 -3.85 -8.17 20.17
N PHE A 8 -4.60 -7.43 19.38
CA PHE A 8 -5.31 -6.22 19.79
C PHE A 8 -6.76 -6.32 19.31
N PRO A 9 -7.70 -6.69 20.21
CA PRO A 9 -9.11 -6.75 19.88
C PRO A 9 -9.65 -5.33 19.65
N PRO A 10 -10.77 -5.18 18.92
CA PRO A 10 -11.35 -3.87 18.68
C PRO A 10 -11.81 -3.17 19.98
N ARG A 11 -11.50 -1.86 20.10
CA ARG A 11 -11.97 -0.99 21.20
C ARG A 11 -12.56 0.31 20.65
N TYR A 12 -12.88 1.23 21.56
CA TYR A 12 -13.38 2.56 21.21
C TYR A 12 -12.37 3.33 20.38
N GLY A 13 -12.84 3.87 19.26
CA GLY A 13 -12.06 4.60 18.27
C GLY A 13 -12.96 4.95 17.10
N PRO A 14 -13.75 6.03 17.22
CA PRO A 14 -14.68 6.39 16.16
C PRO A 14 -13.98 6.69 14.84
N GLU A 15 -14.24 5.87 13.82
CA GLU A 15 -13.78 6.06 12.44
C GLU A 15 -14.58 5.17 11.47
N TRP A 16 -14.31 5.29 10.18
CA TRP A 16 -14.80 4.40 9.14
C TRP A 16 -14.09 3.03 9.17
N GLY A 17 -14.83 2.00 9.60
CA GLY A 17 -14.42 0.60 9.47
C GLY A 17 -13.39 0.14 10.52
N SER A 18 -12.19 -0.21 10.08
CA SER A 18 -11.11 -0.65 10.97
C SER A 18 -9.77 -0.04 10.61
N GLY A 19 -9.01 0.31 11.64
CA GLY A 19 -7.64 0.76 11.62
C GLY A 19 -6.69 -0.42 11.73
N GLY A 20 -5.46 -0.27 11.27
CA GLY A 20 -4.43 -1.29 11.28
C GLY A 20 -3.46 -1.13 12.44
N ILE A 21 -2.40 -1.92 12.39
CA ILE A 21 -1.15 -1.58 13.06
C ILE A 21 -0.27 -0.89 12.04
N PHE A 22 -0.03 0.39 12.24
CA PHE A 22 0.69 1.26 11.29
C PHE A 22 1.91 1.90 11.95
N GLY A 23 2.73 2.56 11.15
CA GLY A 23 3.95 3.20 11.61
C GLY A 23 4.95 2.22 12.22
N LEU A 24 4.87 0.93 11.88
CA LEU A 24 5.72 -0.11 12.48
C LEU A 24 7.19 0.15 12.14
N LYS A 25 8.00 0.47 13.15
CA LYS A 25 9.40 0.86 12.98
C LYS A 25 10.27 0.28 14.08
N TYR A 26 11.33 -0.43 13.72
CA TYR A 26 12.38 -0.82 14.65
C TYR A 26 13.60 0.07 14.44
N TYR A 27 13.96 0.83 15.47
CA TYR A 27 15.04 1.80 15.40
C TYR A 27 15.66 2.03 16.78
N ASN A 28 17.00 2.02 16.83
CA ASN A 28 17.78 2.20 18.06
C ASN A 28 17.31 1.33 19.25
N GLY A 29 17.00 0.06 18.98
CA GLY A 29 16.53 -0.90 20.01
C GLY A 29 15.07 -0.70 20.47
N VAL A 30 14.33 0.22 19.85
CA VAL A 30 12.92 0.48 20.13
C VAL A 30 12.07 0.00 18.97
N LEU A 31 11.03 -0.78 19.25
CA LEU A 31 9.95 -1.03 18.31
C LEU A 31 8.81 -0.04 18.57
N TYR A 32 8.52 0.78 17.58
CA TYR A 32 7.40 1.69 17.55
C TYR A 32 6.28 1.14 16.65
N TYR A 33 5.03 1.35 17.04
CA TYR A 33 3.84 1.15 16.20
C TYR A 33 2.64 1.92 16.74
N THR A 34 1.65 2.18 15.89
CA THR A 34 0.35 2.73 16.29
C THR A 34 -0.75 1.71 16.14
N LEU A 35 -1.62 1.61 17.14
CA LEU A 35 -2.96 1.05 16.97
C LEU A 35 -3.87 2.17 16.45
N ALA A 36 -4.20 2.11 15.17
CA ALA A 36 -5.08 3.10 14.57
C ALA A 36 -6.51 3.00 15.16
N PHE A 37 -7.19 4.14 15.12
CA PHE A 37 -8.51 4.47 15.67
C PHE A 37 -8.55 4.55 17.20
N GLU A 38 -7.83 3.68 17.90
CA GLU A 38 -7.63 3.82 19.35
C GLU A 38 -6.72 4.99 19.72
N ALA A 39 -5.99 5.54 18.73
CA ALA A 39 -5.00 6.59 18.93
C ALA A 39 -3.98 6.19 20.02
N GLU A 40 -3.44 4.98 19.93
CA GLU A 40 -2.39 4.51 20.84
C GLU A 40 -1.08 4.31 20.08
N ALA A 41 -0.06 5.09 20.44
CA ALA A 41 1.32 4.93 19.98
C ALA A 41 2.12 4.13 21.03
N HIS A 42 2.69 3.01 20.63
CA HIS A 42 3.44 2.09 21.49
C HIS A 42 4.93 2.17 21.19
N PHE A 43 5.74 2.22 22.25
CA PHE A 43 7.20 2.18 22.19
C PHE A 43 7.69 1.06 23.08
N VAL A 44 8.22 0.00 22.48
CA VAL A 44 8.64 -1.21 23.18
C VAL A 44 10.17 -1.30 23.18
N ARG A 45 10.76 -1.41 24.36
CA ARG A 45 12.21 -1.56 24.57
C ARG A 45 12.46 -2.48 25.76
N ASP A 46 13.34 -3.47 25.60
CA ASP A 46 13.75 -4.36 26.68
C ASP A 46 12.58 -5.05 27.44
N GLY A 47 11.44 -5.25 26.77
CA GLY A 47 10.21 -5.83 27.34
C GLY A 47 9.35 -4.83 28.14
N GLU A 48 9.79 -3.59 28.26
CA GLU A 48 8.99 -2.46 28.74
C GLU A 48 8.25 -1.81 27.57
N GLU A 49 7.04 -1.34 27.84
CA GLU A 49 6.16 -0.76 26.84
C GLU A 49 5.63 0.56 27.39
N LYS A 50 5.82 1.62 26.61
CA LYS A 50 5.24 2.94 26.83
C LYS A 50 4.16 3.18 25.80
N THR A 51 2.98 3.56 26.28
CA THR A 51 1.84 3.92 25.43
C THR A 51 1.57 5.42 25.54
N TYR A 52 1.32 6.04 24.40
CA TYR A 52 1.01 7.45 24.26
C TYR A 52 -0.29 7.63 23.48
N ASP A 53 -1.19 8.48 23.99
CA ASP A 53 -2.59 8.61 23.58
C ASP A 53 -2.89 9.91 22.78
N PHE A 54 -1.84 10.54 22.23
CA PHE A 54 -1.91 11.80 21.47
C PHE A 54 -2.41 13.02 22.26
N THR A 55 -2.32 12.99 23.59
CA THR A 55 -2.67 14.12 24.49
C THR A 55 -1.90 15.42 24.27
N LEU A 56 -0.82 15.43 23.47
CA LEU A 56 -0.12 16.67 23.08
C LEU A 56 -0.82 17.39 21.91
N VAL A 57 -1.69 16.70 21.17
CA VAL A 57 -2.46 17.31 20.07
C VAL A 57 -3.66 18.08 20.62
N GLY A 58 -4.40 17.50 21.56
CA GLY A 58 -5.60 18.10 22.15
C GLY A 58 -6.18 17.25 23.27
N GLU A 59 -7.35 17.65 23.77
CA GLU A 59 -8.06 16.92 24.84
C GLU A 59 -8.69 15.62 24.31
N GLY A 60 -8.81 14.62 25.20
CA GLY A 60 -9.49 13.36 24.90
C GLY A 60 -11.03 13.47 24.97
N PRO A 61 -11.75 12.41 24.54
CA PRO A 61 -11.24 11.14 24.02
C PRO A 61 -10.64 11.32 22.62
N THR A 62 -9.50 10.68 22.35
CA THR A 62 -8.86 10.71 21.04
C THR A 62 -9.39 9.57 20.14
N SER A 63 -9.32 9.78 18.82
CA SER A 63 -9.49 8.73 17.81
C SER A 63 -8.57 9.06 16.67
N GLY A 64 -7.75 8.13 16.21
CA GLY A 64 -6.71 8.46 15.25
C GLY A 64 -5.61 7.45 15.17
N GLY A 65 -4.57 7.83 14.43
CA GLY A 65 -3.40 7.02 14.19
C GLY A 65 -2.84 7.32 12.81
N ASP A 66 -2.14 6.35 12.28
CA ASP A 66 -1.60 6.39 10.95
C ASP A 66 -2.42 5.46 10.04
N THR A 67 -2.58 5.81 8.78
CA THR A 67 -3.29 5.00 7.78
C THR A 67 -2.31 4.44 6.73
N TYR A 68 -1.08 4.97 6.67
CA TYR A 68 -0.18 4.79 5.56
C TYR A 68 1.27 4.46 5.97
N ASN A 69 1.65 4.41 7.25
CA ASN A 69 3.03 4.20 7.73
C ASN A 69 3.95 5.43 7.56
N ALA A 70 3.45 6.60 7.96
CA ALA A 70 4.20 7.83 8.09
C ALA A 70 5.18 7.78 9.28
N VAL A 71 6.31 7.10 9.09
CA VAL A 71 7.34 6.94 10.11
C VAL A 71 8.75 6.92 9.53
N THR A 72 9.70 7.56 10.21
CA THR A 72 11.13 7.42 9.89
C THR A 72 12.00 7.56 11.14
N GLY A 73 13.23 7.03 11.08
CA GLY A 73 14.21 7.12 12.16
C GLY A 73 15.44 7.91 11.71
N VAL A 74 15.89 8.86 12.52
CA VAL A 74 17.07 9.71 12.25
C VAL A 74 17.78 10.01 13.58
N ASP A 75 19.09 9.81 13.62
CA ASP A 75 19.91 9.95 14.84
C ASP A 75 19.33 9.15 16.03
N GLU A 76 19.00 9.78 17.14
CA GLU A 76 18.34 9.20 18.31
C GLU A 76 16.80 9.24 18.24
N PHE A 77 16.23 9.73 17.13
CA PHE A 77 14.81 10.07 17.04
C PHE A 77 14.00 9.16 16.13
N ILE A 78 12.78 8.81 16.56
CA ILE A 78 11.72 8.26 15.71
C ILE A 78 10.71 9.36 15.45
N TYR A 79 10.56 9.78 14.19
CA TYR A 79 9.54 10.72 13.75
C TYR A 79 8.34 9.94 13.26
N PHE A 80 7.15 10.31 13.72
CA PHE A 80 5.92 9.63 13.36
C PHE A 80 4.76 10.59 13.16
N GLY A 81 3.95 10.31 12.15
CA GLY A 81 2.84 11.14 11.73
C GLY A 81 1.54 10.37 11.59
N GLY A 82 0.58 11.01 10.93
CA GLY A 82 -0.74 10.50 10.68
C GLY A 82 -1.79 11.58 10.91
N TRP A 83 -2.92 11.17 11.45
CA TRP A 83 -4.05 12.04 11.77
C TRP A 83 -4.64 11.67 13.13
N VAL A 84 -5.28 12.63 13.78
CA VAL A 84 -6.00 12.38 15.03
C VAL A 84 -7.16 13.35 15.22
N HIS A 85 -8.27 12.85 15.73
CA HIS A 85 -9.32 13.61 16.36
C HIS A 85 -9.01 13.83 17.84
N ALA A 86 -8.95 15.09 18.27
CA ALA A 86 -8.69 15.43 19.67
C ALA A 86 -9.48 16.69 20.09
N PRO A 87 -10.71 16.55 20.63
CA PRO A 87 -11.43 15.30 20.91
C PRO A 87 -12.21 14.74 19.70
N ALA A 88 -12.42 13.42 19.71
CA ALA A 88 -13.30 12.70 18.78
C ALA A 88 -14.78 12.89 19.11
N VAL A 89 -15.55 13.33 18.12
CA VAL A 89 -17.00 13.61 18.26
C VAL A 89 -17.78 12.73 17.29
N TYR A 90 -18.36 11.65 17.82
CA TYR A 90 -19.23 10.74 17.07
C TYR A 90 -20.70 11.01 17.38
N LYS A 91 -21.52 11.21 16.35
CA LYS A 91 -22.97 11.42 16.47
C LYS A 91 -23.69 10.93 15.22
N ASN A 92 -24.81 10.22 15.39
CA ASN A 92 -25.68 9.78 14.29
C ASN A 92 -24.96 9.02 13.16
N ARG A 93 -24.00 8.13 13.50
CA ARG A 93 -23.16 7.38 12.53
C ARG A 93 -22.24 8.27 11.67
N THR A 94 -21.91 9.45 12.17
CA THR A 94 -20.99 10.41 11.56
C THR A 94 -19.97 10.87 12.60
N ILE A 95 -18.81 11.30 12.11
CA ILE A 95 -17.73 11.88 12.92
C ILE A 95 -17.52 13.32 12.47
N SER A 96 -17.41 14.24 13.42
CA SER A 96 -17.09 15.64 13.11
C SER A 96 -15.59 15.81 12.91
N PHE A 97 -15.22 16.49 11.84
CA PHE A 97 -13.82 16.74 11.48
C PHE A 97 -13.28 18.08 11.96
N VAL A 98 -14.07 18.84 12.72
CA VAL A 98 -13.66 20.13 13.30
C VAL A 98 -12.39 19.99 14.14
N ASN A 99 -12.25 18.85 14.82
CA ASN A 99 -11.10 18.51 15.66
C ASN A 99 -10.18 17.48 15.00
N LYS A 100 -10.24 17.27 13.67
CA LYS A 100 -9.29 16.42 12.95
C LYS A 100 -8.00 17.22 12.71
N TYR A 101 -6.87 16.65 13.11
CA TYR A 101 -5.56 17.23 12.93
C TYR A 101 -4.64 16.25 12.18
N SER A 102 -3.90 16.76 11.20
CA SER A 102 -2.67 16.09 10.75
C SER A 102 -1.56 16.44 11.74
N HIS A 103 -0.65 15.51 12.01
CA HIS A 103 0.41 15.75 12.99
C HIS A 103 1.74 15.10 12.61
N VAL A 104 2.81 15.63 13.20
CA VAL A 104 4.12 14.98 13.31
C VAL A 104 4.61 15.09 14.75
N HIS A 105 4.92 13.95 15.33
CA HIS A 105 5.56 13.82 16.62
C HIS A 105 6.98 13.30 16.45
N VAL A 106 7.73 13.37 17.54
CA VAL A 106 9.03 12.75 17.62
C VAL A 106 9.24 12.15 19.00
N TYR A 107 9.74 10.93 19.00
CA TYR A 107 10.15 10.18 20.16
C TYR A 107 11.67 10.12 20.23
N ASP A 108 12.22 10.49 21.37
CA ASP A 108 13.64 10.42 21.71
C ASP A 108 13.94 9.07 22.35
N THR A 109 14.70 8.24 21.65
CA THR A 109 15.02 6.87 22.08
C THR A 109 16.07 6.82 23.21
N GLU A 110 16.82 7.91 23.44
CA GLU A 110 17.81 8.00 24.51
C GLU A 110 17.20 8.54 25.80
N ASN A 111 16.33 9.54 25.69
CA ASN A 111 15.72 10.21 26.85
C ASN A 111 14.31 9.72 27.20
N ASP A 112 13.76 8.77 26.44
CA ASP A 112 12.40 8.25 26.58
C ASP A 112 11.36 9.40 26.68
N SER A 113 11.33 10.27 25.68
CA SER A 113 10.43 11.43 25.68
C SER A 113 9.73 11.63 24.34
N ILE A 114 8.49 12.12 24.38
CA ILE A 114 7.68 12.41 23.20
C ILE A 114 7.41 13.91 23.16
N ARG A 115 7.56 14.53 21.98
CA ARG A 115 7.12 15.91 21.72
C ARG A 115 6.30 15.99 20.45
N LEU A 116 5.31 16.87 20.44
CA LEU A 116 4.63 17.30 19.23
C LEU A 116 5.53 18.27 18.47
N LEU A 117 5.89 17.94 17.24
CA LEU A 117 6.74 18.77 16.39
C LEU A 117 5.89 19.73 15.55
N TRP A 118 4.78 19.24 15.00
CA TRP A 118 3.92 20.01 14.11
C TRP A 118 2.50 19.44 14.08
N LYS A 119 1.50 20.30 13.88
CA LYS A 119 0.12 19.90 13.59
C LYS A 119 -0.60 20.91 12.69
N ASP A 120 -1.65 20.46 12.01
CA ASP A 120 -2.45 21.25 11.07
C ASP A 120 -3.92 20.81 11.06
N SER A 121 -4.84 21.74 10.84
CA SER A 121 -6.29 21.51 10.71
C SER A 121 -6.96 22.67 9.99
N ILE A 122 -8.05 22.36 9.28
CA ILE A 122 -8.91 23.37 8.65
C ILE A 122 -10.20 23.65 9.43
N HIS A 123 -10.42 22.94 10.55
CA HIS A 123 -11.58 23.12 11.43
C HIS A 123 -12.95 23.08 10.72
N HIS A 124 -13.13 22.10 9.83
CA HIS A 124 -14.35 21.92 9.04
C HIS A 124 -15.12 20.67 9.49
N GLU A 125 -16.46 20.69 9.39
CA GLU A 125 -17.31 19.59 9.88
C GLU A 125 -17.13 18.28 9.11
N THR A 126 -16.92 18.37 7.79
CA THR A 126 -16.87 17.22 6.87
C THR A 126 -15.56 17.09 6.10
N ASP A 127 -14.73 18.12 6.14
CA ASP A 127 -13.53 18.21 5.31
C ASP A 127 -12.33 18.27 6.24
N TRP A 128 -11.18 17.79 5.78
CA TRP A 128 -9.98 17.75 6.61
C TRP A 128 -8.73 18.13 5.81
N ALA A 129 -7.72 18.58 6.53
CA ALA A 129 -6.39 18.77 5.98
C ALA A 129 -5.79 17.39 5.63
N GLY A 130 -4.98 17.29 4.58
CA GLY A 130 -4.37 16.04 4.16
C GLY A 130 -3.67 15.31 5.29
N GLU A 131 -3.95 14.03 5.50
CA GLU A 131 -3.23 13.20 6.47
C GLU A 131 -1.74 13.14 6.12
N ILE A 132 -0.86 12.98 7.11
CA ILE A 132 0.53 12.66 6.81
C ILE A 132 0.58 11.19 6.39
N SER A 133 0.76 10.96 5.10
CA SER A 133 0.79 9.61 4.52
C SER A 133 2.20 9.03 4.48
N ASP A 134 3.24 9.87 4.47
CA ASP A 134 4.64 9.42 4.43
C ASP A 134 5.57 10.45 5.08
N ILE A 135 6.68 9.97 5.65
CA ILE A 135 7.76 10.81 6.20
C ILE A 135 9.10 10.31 5.68
N ILE A 136 9.77 11.15 4.89
CA ILE A 136 11.08 10.84 4.32
C ILE A 136 12.10 11.80 4.93
N TYR A 137 13.25 11.28 5.35
CA TYR A 137 14.35 12.12 5.80
C TYR A 137 15.20 12.59 4.62
N ASP A 138 15.33 13.90 4.44
CA ASP A 138 16.28 14.53 3.51
C ASP A 138 17.61 14.75 4.24
N PRO A 139 18.65 13.92 3.98
CA PRO A 139 19.91 14.00 4.69
C PRO A 139 20.76 15.20 4.28
N TYR A 140 20.52 15.79 3.11
CA TYR A 140 21.28 16.96 2.66
C TYR A 140 20.76 18.24 3.31
N GLY A 141 19.43 18.41 3.35
CA GLY A 141 18.77 19.56 3.95
C GLY A 141 18.54 19.48 5.47
N ASP A 142 18.86 18.34 6.10
CA ASP A 142 18.57 18.04 7.51
C ASP A 142 17.10 18.29 7.91
N ARG A 143 16.17 17.81 7.08
CA ARG A 143 14.73 18.06 7.21
C ARG A 143 13.89 16.82 6.90
N LEU A 144 12.61 16.88 7.25
CA LEU A 144 11.63 15.86 6.88
C LEU A 144 10.84 16.33 5.65
N LEU A 145 10.58 15.41 4.73
CA LEU A 145 9.65 15.61 3.62
C LEU A 145 8.37 14.82 3.95
N LEU A 146 7.25 15.52 4.00
CA LEU A 146 5.94 14.98 4.36
C LEU A 146 5.08 14.85 3.11
N ALA A 147 4.56 13.66 2.83
CA ALA A 147 3.61 13.43 1.74
C ALA A 147 2.17 13.41 2.28
N ARG A 148 1.25 14.09 1.59
CA ARG A 148 -0.17 14.24 1.97
C ARG A 148 -1.08 14.08 0.75
N GLU A 149 -2.06 13.19 0.84
CA GLU A 149 -3.02 12.95 -0.24
C GLU A 149 -4.45 12.76 0.27
N ASP A 150 -4.62 12.00 1.35
CA ASP A 150 -5.92 11.71 1.93
C ASP A 150 -6.48 12.93 2.67
N GLY A 151 -7.28 13.74 1.98
CA GLY A 151 -7.93 14.92 2.53
C GLY A 151 -8.50 15.86 1.47
N HIS A 152 -8.94 17.04 1.92
CA HIS A 152 -9.63 18.04 1.10
C HIS A 152 -8.79 19.32 0.90
N ALA A 153 -7.88 19.61 1.82
CA ALA A 153 -7.05 20.81 1.80
C ALA A 153 -5.61 20.52 2.27
N ASN A 154 -4.68 21.43 2.01
CA ASN A 154 -3.28 21.34 2.43
C ASN A 154 -2.62 20.01 1.99
N LEU A 155 -2.84 19.62 0.74
CA LEU A 155 -2.33 18.38 0.16
C LEU A 155 -0.92 18.59 -0.42
N GLY A 156 -0.27 17.48 -0.79
CA GLY A 156 0.98 17.46 -1.51
C GLY A 156 2.21 17.24 -0.64
N VAL A 157 3.32 17.89 -0.98
CA VAL A 157 4.62 17.64 -0.35
C VAL A 157 5.07 18.87 0.44
N TYR A 158 5.39 18.66 1.71
CA TYR A 158 5.88 19.69 2.62
C TYR A 158 7.29 19.38 3.11
N SER A 159 8.10 20.41 3.27
CA SER A 159 9.34 20.37 4.04
C SER A 159 9.03 20.72 5.49
N LEU A 160 9.51 19.94 6.45
CA LEU A 160 9.40 20.20 7.88
C LEU A 160 10.79 20.22 8.52
N ASP A 161 11.15 21.36 9.10
CA ASP A 161 12.36 21.48 9.91
C ASP A 161 12.22 20.65 11.19
N ARG A 162 13.10 19.66 11.36
CA ARG A 162 13.03 18.70 12.47
C ARG A 162 13.37 19.27 13.85
N ARG A 163 13.97 20.46 13.89
CA ARG A 163 14.36 21.18 15.11
C ARG A 163 13.32 22.23 15.49
N THR A 164 12.82 23.00 14.52
CA THR A 164 11.94 24.14 14.78
C THR A 164 10.45 23.82 14.61
N GLY A 165 10.11 22.74 13.90
CA GLY A 165 8.71 22.42 13.57
C GLY A 165 8.12 23.32 12.48
N ARG A 166 8.94 24.16 11.84
CA ARG A 166 8.49 25.02 10.73
C ARG A 166 8.25 24.17 9.48
N ALA A 167 7.01 24.20 8.99
CA ALA A 167 6.63 23.58 7.73
C ALA A 167 6.59 24.59 6.57
N GLU A 168 6.94 24.14 5.37
CA GLU A 168 6.88 24.87 4.12
C GLU A 168 6.32 23.96 3.03
N GLU A 169 5.32 24.44 2.28
CA GLU A 169 4.80 23.72 1.12
C GLU A 169 5.81 23.74 -0.02
N LEU A 170 6.16 22.57 -0.55
CA LEU A 170 7.02 22.43 -1.72
C LEU A 170 6.18 22.22 -3.00
N ILE A 171 5.10 21.45 -2.89
CA ILE A 171 4.14 21.15 -3.96
C ILE A 171 2.75 21.01 -3.34
N GLY A 172 1.75 21.70 -3.90
CA GLY A 172 0.34 21.58 -3.47
C GLY A 172 -0.49 20.50 -4.18
N ASP A 173 0.08 19.82 -5.18
CA ASP A 173 -0.56 18.66 -5.82
C ASP A 173 -0.53 17.43 -4.88
N PRO A 174 -1.63 16.66 -4.74
CA PRO A 174 -1.68 15.51 -3.83
C PRO A 174 -0.60 14.47 -4.09
N SER A 175 -0.03 13.93 -3.00
CA SER A 175 1.08 12.98 -3.05
C SER A 175 1.00 12.02 -1.85
N PRO A 176 0.68 10.73 -2.05
CA PRO A 176 0.50 9.82 -0.92
C PRO A 176 1.83 9.22 -0.44
N LYS A 177 2.84 9.14 -1.33
CA LYS A 177 4.09 8.39 -1.09
C LYS A 177 5.28 8.96 -1.82
N GLY A 178 6.46 8.72 -1.26
CA GLY A 178 7.72 8.96 -1.94
C GLY A 178 8.82 7.95 -1.58
N THR A 179 9.98 8.10 -2.22
CA THR A 179 11.19 7.33 -1.91
C THR A 179 12.43 8.11 -2.34
N ILE A 180 13.56 7.89 -1.67
CA ILE A 180 14.85 8.45 -2.09
C ILE A 180 15.55 7.51 -3.06
N VAL A 181 16.09 8.07 -4.13
CA VAL A 181 17.02 7.41 -5.06
C VAL A 181 18.25 8.32 -5.17
N HIS A 182 19.38 7.90 -4.59
CA HIS A 182 20.59 8.72 -4.48
C HIS A 182 20.33 10.07 -3.79
N ASP A 183 20.57 11.17 -4.49
CA ASP A 183 20.43 12.56 -4.08
C ASP A 183 19.08 13.18 -4.51
N VAL A 184 18.11 12.32 -4.86
CA VAL A 184 16.80 12.73 -5.36
C VAL A 184 15.69 12.03 -4.60
N ALA A 185 14.63 12.76 -4.24
CA ALA A 185 13.40 12.19 -3.72
C ALA A 185 12.33 12.13 -4.82
N PHE A 186 11.86 10.93 -5.15
CA PHE A 186 10.72 10.71 -6.04
C PHE A 186 9.42 10.67 -5.24
N PHE A 187 8.40 11.33 -5.75
CA PHE A 187 7.04 11.35 -5.21
C PHE A 187 6.06 10.99 -6.32
N GLY A 188 5.09 10.12 -6.01
CA GLY A 188 3.96 9.91 -6.90
C GLY A 188 2.92 11.00 -6.69
N ILE A 189 2.52 11.67 -7.77
CA ILE A 189 1.57 12.78 -7.75
C ILE A 189 0.25 12.32 -8.35
N GLY A 190 -0.84 12.56 -7.62
CA GLY A 190 -2.19 12.15 -7.98
C GLY A 190 -3.04 11.88 -6.74
N ASN A 191 -4.34 11.74 -6.94
CA ASN A 191 -5.29 11.45 -5.87
C ASN A 191 -5.96 10.09 -6.12
N ASN A 192 -5.81 9.18 -5.17
CA ASN A 192 -6.27 7.80 -5.27
C ASN A 192 -7.79 7.67 -5.25
N PHE A 193 -8.48 8.66 -4.68
CA PHE A 193 -9.94 8.69 -4.60
C PHE A 193 -10.60 9.23 -5.88
N THR A 194 -9.82 9.79 -6.81
CA THR A 194 -10.33 10.34 -8.08
C THR A 194 -9.69 9.69 -9.31
N GLU A 195 -8.39 9.86 -9.54
CA GLU A 195 -7.69 9.49 -10.78
C GLU A 195 -6.58 8.43 -10.60
N GLY A 196 -6.05 8.25 -9.39
CA GLY A 196 -4.82 7.50 -9.13
C GLY A 196 -3.56 8.28 -9.46
N LEU A 197 -2.45 7.56 -9.69
CA LEU A 197 -1.15 8.14 -10.05
C LEU A 197 -1.22 8.81 -11.43
N ARG A 198 -0.98 10.12 -11.46
CA ARG A 198 -0.96 10.95 -12.68
C ARG A 198 0.45 11.13 -13.23
N GLU A 199 1.42 11.37 -12.35
CA GLU A 199 2.81 11.62 -12.70
C GLU A 199 3.74 11.29 -11.53
N LEU A 200 5.04 11.19 -11.80
CA LEU A 200 6.07 11.10 -10.77
C LEU A 200 6.91 12.38 -10.82
N ARG A 201 7.07 13.03 -9.68
CA ARG A 201 7.93 14.22 -9.55
C ARG A 201 9.15 13.90 -8.72
N ALA A 202 10.29 14.40 -9.15
CA ALA A 202 11.58 14.15 -8.53
C ALA A 202 12.17 15.47 -8.04
N LEU A 203 12.40 15.57 -6.73
CA LEU A 203 13.09 16.67 -6.07
C LEU A 203 14.57 16.34 -5.97
N ASP A 204 15.40 17.12 -6.65
CA ASP A 204 16.83 17.15 -6.39
C ASP A 204 17.07 17.77 -5.02
N LEU A 205 17.61 16.98 -4.09
CA LEU A 205 17.79 17.39 -2.69
C LEU A 205 18.90 18.43 -2.54
N ILE A 206 19.82 18.52 -3.50
CA ILE A 206 20.95 19.44 -3.49
C ILE A 206 20.55 20.80 -4.08
N THR A 207 19.95 20.78 -5.27
CA THR A 207 19.61 21.99 -6.01
C THR A 207 18.21 22.54 -5.71
N GLY A 208 17.34 21.72 -5.11
CA GLY A 208 15.94 22.04 -4.87
C GLY A 208 15.07 22.02 -6.14
N LYS A 209 15.62 21.57 -7.27
CA LYS A 209 14.91 21.55 -8.55
C LYS A 209 13.96 20.36 -8.63
N TRP A 210 12.75 20.61 -9.13
CA TRP A 210 11.78 19.58 -9.46
C TRP A 210 11.84 19.19 -10.94
N ASN A 211 11.74 17.89 -11.22
CA ASN A 211 11.52 17.34 -12.56
C ASN A 211 10.26 16.47 -12.55
N THR A 212 9.51 16.46 -13.66
CA THR A 212 8.25 15.72 -13.79
C THR A 212 8.37 14.65 -14.86
N PHE A 213 7.89 13.45 -14.55
CA PHE A 213 7.91 12.28 -15.41
C PHE A 213 6.52 11.66 -15.49
N ARG A 214 6.16 11.18 -16.67
CA ARG A 214 4.89 10.48 -16.86
C ARG A 214 5.04 9.00 -16.50
N PRO A 215 3.98 8.35 -16.00
CA PRO A 215 3.93 6.90 -15.95
C PRO A 215 4.01 6.35 -17.39
N GLY A 216 4.82 5.33 -17.63
CA GLY A 216 4.96 4.76 -18.98
C GLY A 216 3.94 3.67 -19.30
N SER A 217 4.16 3.03 -20.45
CA SER A 217 3.34 1.92 -20.92
C SER A 217 3.64 0.63 -20.15
N SER A 218 2.75 -0.35 -20.27
CA SER A 218 2.98 -1.69 -19.74
C SER A 218 3.92 -2.51 -20.62
N VAL A 219 4.63 -3.44 -20.00
CA VAL A 219 5.46 -4.43 -20.70
C VAL A 219 4.65 -5.40 -21.57
N ASP A 220 3.38 -5.64 -21.21
CA ASP A 220 2.43 -6.45 -22.00
C ASP A 220 1.78 -5.66 -23.15
N GLY A 221 2.05 -4.36 -23.27
CA GLY A 221 1.48 -3.49 -24.30
C GLY A 221 -0.02 -3.23 -24.15
N ARG A 222 -0.63 -3.62 -23.02
CA ARG A 222 -2.05 -3.47 -22.72
C ARG A 222 -2.32 -2.35 -21.70
N PRO A 223 -3.40 -1.57 -21.88
CA PRO A 223 -3.71 -0.50 -20.93
C PRO A 223 -3.91 -0.98 -19.49
N TYR A 224 -3.68 -0.10 -18.53
CA TYR A 224 -4.06 -0.25 -17.12
C TYR A 224 -5.04 0.87 -16.75
N ILE A 225 -5.83 0.67 -15.68
CA ILE A 225 -6.84 1.64 -15.24
C ILE A 225 -6.53 2.07 -13.82
N LYS A 226 -6.59 3.38 -13.56
CA LYS A 226 -6.55 3.99 -12.22
C LYS A 226 -5.51 3.32 -11.32
N ALA A 227 -4.25 3.54 -11.66
CA ALA A 227 -3.12 3.04 -10.91
C ALA A 227 -3.02 3.77 -9.56
N GLU A 228 -3.80 3.35 -8.58
CA GLU A 228 -3.82 3.93 -7.23
C GLU A 228 -2.52 3.60 -6.50
N LEU A 229 -1.75 4.62 -6.11
CA LEU A 229 -0.45 4.49 -5.49
C LEU A 229 -0.57 4.13 -4.01
N GLY A 230 -0.05 2.97 -3.64
CA GLY A 230 -0.08 2.49 -2.26
C GLY A 230 1.24 2.63 -1.52
N ALA A 231 2.36 2.24 -2.14
CA ALA A 231 3.69 2.29 -1.54
C ALA A 231 4.77 2.66 -2.55
N MET A 232 5.88 3.22 -2.06
CA MET A 232 7.08 3.43 -2.84
C MET A 232 8.30 2.89 -2.11
N ALA A 233 9.29 2.43 -2.88
CA ALA A 233 10.62 2.08 -2.39
C ALA A 233 11.63 2.29 -3.51
N SER A 234 12.92 2.21 -3.17
CA SER A 234 13.99 2.24 -4.16
C SER A 234 14.91 1.04 -4.02
N ALA A 235 15.40 0.56 -5.15
CA ALA A 235 16.45 -0.47 -5.20
C ALA A 235 17.14 -0.38 -6.56
N TYR A 236 18.39 -0.85 -6.66
CA TYR A 236 19.12 -0.91 -7.92
C TYR A 236 19.12 0.43 -8.70
N ASN A 237 19.23 1.55 -7.97
CA ASN A 237 19.19 2.93 -8.48
C ASN A 237 17.90 3.29 -9.23
N ARG A 238 16.77 2.67 -8.88
CA ARG A 238 15.46 2.90 -9.48
C ARG A 238 14.44 3.17 -8.40
N ALA A 239 13.41 3.94 -8.76
CA ALA A 239 12.21 4.06 -7.95
C ALA A 239 11.20 2.97 -8.36
N PHE A 240 10.53 2.39 -7.38
CA PHE A 240 9.44 1.45 -7.54
C PHE A 240 8.18 2.05 -6.91
N ALA A 241 7.15 2.26 -7.72
CA ALA A 241 5.86 2.77 -7.31
C ALA A 241 4.82 1.66 -7.40
N PHE A 242 4.45 1.10 -6.25
CA PHE A 242 3.48 0.01 -6.14
C PHE A 242 2.07 0.55 -6.22
N VAL A 243 1.33 0.08 -7.21
CA VAL A 243 0.00 0.60 -7.52
C VAL A 243 -1.03 -0.53 -7.58
N ARG A 244 -2.32 -0.20 -7.51
CA ARG A 244 -3.36 -1.18 -7.83
C ARG A 244 -3.11 -1.78 -9.22
N GLY A 245 -3.08 -3.11 -9.27
CA GLY A 245 -2.88 -3.89 -10.50
C GLY A 245 -1.43 -3.96 -11.01
N GLY A 246 -0.44 -3.39 -10.30
CA GLY A 246 0.94 -3.51 -10.75
C GLY A 246 1.95 -2.68 -10.00
N LEU A 247 3.03 -2.35 -10.70
CA LEU A 247 4.02 -1.37 -10.24
C LEU A 247 4.58 -0.61 -11.44
N PHE A 248 4.99 0.63 -11.21
CA PHE A 248 5.91 1.34 -12.11
C PHE A 248 7.32 1.23 -11.58
N ALA A 249 8.28 0.95 -12.45
CA ALA A 249 9.69 0.98 -12.08
C ALA A 249 10.56 1.60 -13.16
N GLY A 250 11.58 2.34 -12.74
CA GLY A 250 12.56 2.98 -13.63
C GLY A 250 13.34 4.09 -12.95
N ASN A 251 14.25 4.72 -13.71
CA ASN A 251 14.92 5.94 -13.32
C ASN A 251 15.13 6.86 -14.54
N PRO A 252 14.19 7.80 -14.78
CA PRO A 252 14.28 8.71 -15.92
C PRO A 252 15.51 9.62 -15.89
N LEU A 253 16.09 9.87 -14.71
CA LEU A 253 17.34 10.64 -14.58
C LEU A 253 18.57 9.87 -15.09
N MET A 254 18.45 8.55 -15.25
CA MET A 254 19.44 7.69 -15.92
C MET A 254 19.09 7.42 -17.39
N GLY A 255 18.06 8.08 -17.94
CA GLY A 255 17.57 7.84 -19.30
C GLY A 255 16.72 6.56 -19.45
N GLU A 256 16.18 6.02 -18.35
CA GLU A 256 15.29 4.86 -18.34
C GLU A 256 13.88 5.29 -17.89
N ASP A 257 12.91 5.23 -18.80
CA ASP A 257 11.52 5.60 -18.49
C ASP A 257 10.89 4.68 -17.44
N PHE A 258 9.91 5.21 -16.70
CA PHE A 258 9.07 4.38 -15.84
C PHE A 258 8.25 3.41 -16.69
N THR A 259 8.34 2.12 -16.41
CA THR A 259 7.58 1.08 -17.13
C THR A 259 6.62 0.38 -16.18
N PHE A 260 5.41 0.08 -16.65
CA PHE A 260 4.40 -0.62 -15.86
C PHE A 260 4.55 -2.13 -15.98
N PHE A 261 4.61 -2.81 -14.85
CA PHE A 261 4.60 -4.26 -14.73
C PHE A 261 3.30 -4.66 -14.03
N ARG A 262 2.43 -5.38 -14.74
CA ARG A 262 1.15 -5.81 -14.19
C ARG A 262 1.39 -6.87 -13.14
N LEU A 263 0.80 -6.67 -11.96
CA LEU A 263 0.89 -7.58 -10.83
C LEU A 263 -0.44 -7.59 -10.09
N PHE A 264 -1.04 -8.76 -9.97
CA PHE A 264 -2.31 -8.98 -9.27
C PHE A 264 -3.44 -8.03 -9.71
N ASP A 265 -3.49 -7.67 -10.99
CA ASP A 265 -4.60 -6.91 -11.57
C ASP A 265 -5.82 -7.82 -11.75
N PHE A 266 -6.66 -7.84 -10.73
CA PHE A 266 -7.91 -8.59 -10.74
C PHE A 266 -9.11 -7.73 -11.10
N CYS A 267 -8.89 -6.46 -11.48
CA CYS A 267 -9.96 -5.47 -11.67
C CYS A 267 -10.87 -5.36 -10.43
N THR A 268 -10.29 -5.52 -9.23
CA THR A 268 -10.91 -5.35 -7.90
C THR A 268 -10.06 -4.39 -7.07
N PHE A 269 -10.44 -4.14 -5.82
CA PHE A 269 -9.63 -3.44 -4.83
C PHE A 269 -8.49 -4.31 -4.24
N TYR A 270 -7.97 -5.27 -5.00
CA TYR A 270 -6.75 -5.97 -4.63
C TYR A 270 -5.54 -5.08 -4.95
N ALA A 271 -4.88 -4.54 -3.93
CA ALA A 271 -3.91 -3.46 -4.11
C ALA A 271 -2.86 -3.40 -2.99
N PRO A 272 -1.68 -2.81 -3.25
CA PRO A 272 -0.67 -2.54 -2.23
C PRO A 272 -1.01 -1.29 -1.40
N PHE A 273 -2.28 -1.12 -1.04
CA PHE A 273 -2.80 0.08 -0.38
C PHE A 273 -2.77 -0.07 1.15
N ARG A 274 -2.56 1.06 1.85
CA ARG A 274 -2.45 1.12 3.32
C ARG A 274 -1.41 0.14 3.87
N VAL A 275 -0.24 0.09 3.23
CA VAL A 275 0.93 -0.71 3.63
C VAL A 275 2.19 -0.02 3.14
N ASN A 276 3.32 -0.21 3.80
CA ASN A 276 4.62 0.27 3.34
C ASN A 276 5.38 -0.79 2.53
N ALA A 277 6.40 -0.35 1.81
CA ALA A 277 7.42 -1.21 1.22
C ALA A 277 8.74 -0.98 1.95
N ILE A 278 9.51 -2.04 2.21
CA ILE A 278 10.82 -1.96 2.86
C ILE A 278 11.91 -2.61 2.02
N ASN A 279 13.14 -2.14 2.17
CA ASN A 279 14.30 -2.82 1.65
C ASN A 279 14.76 -3.93 2.60
N VAL A 280 14.84 -5.16 2.11
CA VAL A 280 15.28 -6.31 2.90
C VAL A 280 15.90 -7.38 2.00
N GLY A 281 16.88 -8.13 2.50
CA GLY A 281 17.54 -9.20 1.73
C GLY A 281 18.23 -8.77 0.43
N GLY A 282 18.45 -7.45 0.23
CA GLY A 282 18.95 -6.88 -1.02
C GLY A 282 17.88 -6.55 -2.07
N GLY A 283 16.59 -6.83 -1.79
CA GLY A 283 15.45 -6.49 -2.63
C GLY A 283 14.43 -5.59 -1.92
N ILE A 284 13.19 -5.63 -2.38
CA ILE A 284 12.05 -4.90 -1.83
C ILE A 284 10.98 -5.90 -1.37
N LEU A 285 10.40 -5.67 -0.20
CA LEU A 285 9.28 -6.43 0.33
C LEU A 285 8.08 -5.51 0.51
N THR A 286 6.93 -5.89 -0.04
CA THR A 286 5.65 -5.19 0.10
C THR A 286 4.51 -6.20 0.17
N ALA A 287 3.28 -5.75 0.40
CA ALA A 287 2.09 -6.59 0.37
C ALA A 287 1.12 -6.14 -0.71
N PHE A 288 0.40 -7.10 -1.30
CA PHE A 288 -0.83 -6.84 -2.03
C PHE A 288 -2.00 -7.36 -1.20
N ASN A 289 -2.83 -6.44 -0.73
CA ASN A 289 -3.88 -6.71 0.23
C ASN A 289 -5.16 -7.11 -0.47
N ALA A 290 -5.75 -8.20 0.02
CA ALA A 290 -7.15 -8.45 -0.17
C ALA A 290 -7.94 -7.46 0.69
N TYR A 291 -9.00 -6.87 0.11
CA TYR A 291 -10.07 -6.25 0.90
C TYR A 291 -9.57 -5.14 1.83
N HIS A 292 -8.81 -4.18 1.30
CA HIS A 292 -8.31 -3.05 2.10
C HIS A 292 -9.39 -1.99 2.35
N ASP A 293 -10.22 -1.72 1.35
CA ASP A 293 -11.41 -0.87 1.42
C ASP A 293 -12.62 -1.65 0.89
N ALA A 294 -13.80 -1.47 1.49
CA ALA A 294 -15.02 -2.15 1.08
C ALA A 294 -16.25 -1.25 1.25
N ALA A 295 -17.19 -1.31 0.31
CA ALA A 295 -18.49 -0.68 0.49
C ALA A 295 -19.37 -1.55 1.40
N TYR A 296 -19.81 -0.99 2.54
CA TYR A 296 -20.73 -1.70 3.44
C TYR A 296 -22.19 -1.64 2.95
N LEU A 297 -22.61 -0.48 2.43
CA LEU A 297 -23.92 -0.25 1.81
C LEU A 297 -23.72 0.49 0.47
N PRO A 298 -23.34 -0.22 -0.60
CA PRO A 298 -23.02 0.39 -1.89
C PRO A 298 -24.25 1.07 -2.51
N SER A 299 -24.03 2.20 -3.16
CA SER A 299 -25.05 2.90 -3.96
C SER A 299 -25.33 2.25 -5.32
N ASP A 300 -24.40 1.44 -5.82
CA ASP A 300 -24.46 0.84 -7.16
C ASP A 300 -23.75 -0.53 -7.23
N GLU A 301 -24.17 -1.34 -8.20
CA GLU A 301 -23.70 -2.72 -8.40
C GLU A 301 -22.22 -2.78 -8.79
N PHE A 302 -21.71 -1.78 -9.53
CA PHE A 302 -20.31 -1.77 -9.97
C PHE A 302 -19.36 -1.58 -8.79
N ASN A 303 -19.68 -0.62 -7.90
CA ASN A 303 -18.93 -0.38 -6.68
C ASN A 303 -18.95 -1.62 -5.76
N TRP A 304 -20.13 -2.25 -5.61
CA TRP A 304 -20.25 -3.50 -4.85
C TRP A 304 -19.35 -4.61 -5.40
N VAL A 305 -19.45 -4.90 -6.71
CA VAL A 305 -18.73 -6.02 -7.31
C VAL A 305 -17.22 -5.77 -7.28
N THR A 306 -16.75 -4.54 -7.48
CA THR A 306 -15.32 -4.21 -7.53
C THR A 306 -14.66 -4.11 -6.15
N THR A 307 -15.36 -3.60 -5.13
CA THR A 307 -14.83 -3.46 -3.77
C THR A 307 -15.05 -4.71 -2.91
N ASN A 308 -16.17 -5.43 -3.09
CA ASN A 308 -16.51 -6.55 -2.22
C ASN A 308 -16.07 -7.93 -2.75
N THR A 309 -15.55 -8.04 -3.98
CA THR A 309 -15.04 -9.31 -4.50
C THR A 309 -13.65 -9.62 -3.93
N VAL A 310 -13.55 -10.68 -3.12
CA VAL A 310 -12.27 -11.21 -2.62
C VAL A 310 -11.70 -12.21 -3.61
N ALA A 311 -10.70 -11.78 -4.39
CA ALA A 311 -10.06 -12.63 -5.40
C ALA A 311 -9.16 -13.73 -4.80
N GLY A 312 -8.61 -13.52 -3.61
CA GLY A 312 -7.70 -14.45 -2.93
C GLY A 312 -7.21 -13.89 -1.59
N PRO A 313 -6.26 -14.56 -0.91
CA PRO A 313 -5.66 -14.04 0.31
C PRO A 313 -4.82 -12.78 0.03
N SER A 314 -4.54 -11.99 1.06
CA SER A 314 -3.48 -10.99 0.98
C SER A 314 -2.14 -11.69 0.84
N VAL A 315 -1.25 -11.19 -0.01
CA VAL A 315 0.06 -11.80 -0.25
C VAL A 315 1.19 -10.84 0.10
N LEU A 316 2.25 -11.41 0.68
CA LEU A 316 3.52 -10.73 0.87
C LEU A 316 4.40 -11.05 -0.34
N VAL A 317 4.94 -10.02 -0.99
CA VAL A 317 5.62 -10.10 -2.28
C VAL A 317 7.05 -9.57 -2.13
N TYR A 318 8.01 -10.42 -2.44
CA TYR A 318 9.42 -10.08 -2.49
C TYR A 318 9.86 -9.84 -3.92
N ILE A 319 10.59 -8.75 -4.13
CA ILE A 319 10.96 -8.23 -5.43
C ILE A 319 12.47 -8.09 -5.47
N ALA A 320 13.08 -8.92 -6.31
CA ALA A 320 14.52 -8.94 -6.58
C ALA A 320 14.69 -9.14 -8.09
N PRO A 321 14.56 -8.06 -8.88
CA PRO A 321 14.61 -8.08 -10.34
C PRO A 321 15.70 -9.02 -10.90
N PRO A 322 15.37 -9.87 -11.89
CA PRO A 322 14.09 -9.96 -12.61
C PRO A 322 12.98 -10.72 -11.87
N MET A 323 13.25 -11.27 -10.68
CA MET A 323 12.34 -12.15 -9.94
C MET A 323 11.29 -11.36 -9.15
N VAL A 324 10.05 -11.86 -9.18
CA VAL A 324 8.95 -11.44 -8.31
C VAL A 324 8.34 -12.67 -7.67
N LYS A 325 8.35 -12.74 -6.33
CA LYS A 325 8.02 -13.97 -5.61
C LYS A 325 7.01 -13.71 -4.50
N ILE A 326 5.97 -14.53 -4.43
CA ILE A 326 5.08 -14.58 -3.26
C ILE A 326 5.82 -15.33 -2.15
N VAL A 327 5.98 -14.69 -1.00
CA VAL A 327 6.72 -15.24 0.16
C VAL A 327 5.83 -15.46 1.37
N GLY A 328 4.56 -15.03 1.32
CA GLY A 328 3.58 -15.25 2.37
C GLY A 328 2.15 -15.04 1.89
N ALA A 329 1.19 -15.69 2.55
CA ALA A 329 -0.23 -15.59 2.26
C ALA A 329 -1.03 -15.51 3.57
N PHE A 330 -1.95 -14.54 3.65
CA PHE A 330 -2.61 -14.14 4.90
C PHE A 330 -4.11 -13.94 4.70
N GLY A 331 -4.89 -14.38 5.69
CA GLY A 331 -6.35 -14.13 5.74
C GLY A 331 -6.71 -12.72 6.24
N ALA A 332 -5.71 -11.91 6.60
CA ALA A 332 -5.84 -10.53 7.04
C ALA A 332 -5.10 -9.63 6.04
N ARG A 333 -5.49 -8.35 5.92
CA ARG A 333 -4.66 -7.36 5.22
C ARG A 333 -3.42 -7.06 6.06
N ILE A 334 -2.29 -6.89 5.39
CA ILE A 334 -1.03 -6.44 5.97
C ILE A 334 -1.04 -4.92 5.98
N THR A 335 -0.93 -4.31 7.14
CA THR A 335 -1.03 -2.85 7.32
C THR A 335 0.34 -2.20 7.48
N SER A 336 1.35 -2.97 7.89
CA SER A 336 2.73 -2.51 8.03
C SER A 336 3.73 -3.65 7.97
N ILE A 337 4.97 -3.34 7.59
CA ILE A 337 6.07 -4.28 7.42
C ILE A 337 7.33 -3.65 8.02
N GLU A 338 8.06 -4.39 8.84
CA GLU A 338 9.36 -3.96 9.36
C GLU A 338 10.31 -5.15 9.55
N LYS A 339 11.62 -4.90 9.50
CA LYS A 339 12.66 -5.87 9.83
C LYS A 339 13.17 -5.64 11.26
N MET A 340 13.28 -6.72 12.03
CA MET A 340 13.87 -6.69 13.37
C MET A 340 14.63 -8.00 13.63
N ASP A 341 15.93 -7.93 13.94
CA ASP A 341 16.74 -9.06 14.42
C ASP A 341 16.62 -10.36 13.59
N GLY A 342 16.69 -10.26 12.26
CA GLY A 342 16.54 -11.41 11.35
C GLY A 342 15.11 -11.94 11.23
N LYS A 343 14.13 -11.16 11.67
CA LYS A 343 12.70 -11.40 11.51
C LYS A 343 12.05 -10.32 10.65
N ILE A 344 10.92 -10.68 10.06
CA ILE A 344 9.99 -9.74 9.44
C ILE A 344 8.77 -9.64 10.34
N LEU A 345 8.45 -8.44 10.77
CA LEU A 345 7.26 -8.11 11.54
C LEU A 345 6.20 -7.59 10.57
N LEU A 346 4.98 -8.11 10.70
CA LEU A 346 3.83 -7.67 9.92
C LEU A 346 2.75 -7.16 10.88
N GLY A 347 2.35 -5.91 10.74
CA GLY A 347 1.07 -5.47 11.26
C GLY A 347 -0.04 -6.01 10.37
N THR A 348 -1.10 -6.56 10.98
CA THR A 348 -2.22 -7.14 10.22
C THR A 348 -3.56 -6.70 10.78
N ASN A 349 -4.60 -6.76 9.95
CA ASN A 349 -5.97 -6.48 10.33
C ASN A 349 -6.97 -7.34 9.54
N THR A 350 -7.99 -7.89 10.20
CA THR A 350 -9.04 -8.71 9.57
C THR A 350 -10.17 -7.93 8.91
N ALA A 351 -10.28 -6.62 9.12
CA ALA A 351 -11.37 -5.80 8.58
C ALA A 351 -10.85 -4.66 7.68
N PRO A 352 -11.63 -4.27 6.65
CA PRO A 352 -11.30 -3.16 5.76
C PRO A 352 -11.63 -1.80 6.41
N ASN A 353 -11.25 -0.72 5.74
CA ASN A 353 -11.98 0.54 5.91
C ASN A 353 -13.32 0.45 5.15
N THR A 354 -14.40 0.97 5.73
CA THR A 354 -15.76 0.89 5.16
C THR A 354 -16.21 2.13 4.41
N GLY A 355 -15.38 3.18 4.35
CA GLY A 355 -15.69 4.43 3.66
C GLY A 355 -16.70 5.33 4.37
N ALA A 356 -17.00 6.47 3.73
CA ALA A 356 -17.43 7.70 4.40
C ALA A 356 -18.81 7.70 5.08
N THR A 357 -19.76 6.87 4.64
CA THR A 357 -21.17 7.01 5.09
C THR A 357 -21.49 6.25 6.38
N GLU A 358 -20.59 5.38 6.85
CA GLU A 358 -20.90 4.43 7.92
C GLU A 358 -19.80 4.39 8.98
N ALA A 359 -19.60 5.51 9.68
CA ALA A 359 -18.70 5.54 10.82
C ALA A 359 -19.22 4.64 11.95
N THR A 360 -18.30 3.93 12.61
CA THR A 360 -18.58 3.13 13.81
C THR A 360 -17.93 3.81 15.02
N PRO A 361 -18.50 3.67 16.23
CA PRO A 361 -17.87 4.21 17.44
C PRO A 361 -16.69 3.35 17.94
N PHE A 362 -16.49 2.18 17.34
CA PHE A 362 -15.45 1.22 17.68
C PHE A 362 -14.73 0.79 16.41
N ASP A 363 -13.48 0.37 16.55
CA ASP A 363 -12.80 -0.40 15.52
C ASP A 363 -13.58 -1.71 15.25
N THR A 364 -13.51 -2.24 14.02
CA THR A 364 -14.26 -3.45 13.61
C THR A 364 -13.37 -4.67 13.33
N GLY A 365 -12.06 -4.54 13.45
CA GLY A 365 -11.07 -5.54 13.06
C GLY A 365 -10.26 -6.10 14.22
N ASN A 366 -9.79 -7.34 14.05
CA ASN A 366 -8.77 -7.91 14.92
C ASN A 366 -7.41 -7.59 14.33
N ARG A 367 -6.54 -7.00 15.14
CA ARG A 367 -5.20 -6.58 14.74
C ARG A 367 -4.14 -7.43 15.42
N ASP A 368 -3.19 -7.94 14.66
CA ASP A 368 -2.10 -8.77 15.17
C ASP A 368 -0.74 -8.30 14.64
N ILE A 369 0.31 -8.45 15.45
CA ILE A 369 1.70 -8.43 14.96
C ILE A 369 2.12 -9.86 14.68
N VAL A 370 2.29 -10.20 13.40
CA VAL A 370 2.79 -11.51 12.97
C VAL A 370 4.30 -11.44 12.82
N VAL A 371 5.00 -12.38 13.45
CA VAL A 371 6.47 -12.49 13.39
C VAL A 371 6.86 -13.64 12.48
N LEU A 372 7.55 -13.32 11.39
CA LEU A 372 8.09 -14.28 10.44
C LEU A 372 9.61 -14.32 10.51
N ASP A 373 10.18 -15.47 10.20
CA ASP A 373 11.63 -15.58 10.03
C ASP A 373 12.05 -14.97 8.68
N GLU A 374 13.14 -14.20 8.62
CA GLU A 374 13.61 -13.58 7.36
C GLU A 374 13.92 -14.63 6.27
N LYS A 375 14.15 -15.89 6.64
CA LYS A 375 14.33 -16.99 5.67
C LYS A 375 13.15 -17.18 4.70
N ILE A 376 11.94 -16.66 5.00
CA ILE A 376 10.79 -16.74 4.08
C ILE A 376 11.11 -16.18 2.68
N LEU A 377 12.07 -15.26 2.60
CA LEU A 377 12.51 -14.67 1.32
C LEU A 377 13.18 -15.73 0.42
N GLN A 378 13.85 -16.71 1.02
CA GLN A 378 14.58 -17.78 0.34
C GLN A 378 13.80 -19.09 0.28
N ASP A 379 12.87 -19.33 1.21
CA ASP A 379 12.04 -20.53 1.27
C ASP A 379 11.11 -20.67 0.05
N ARG A 380 10.53 -21.86 -0.16
CA ARG A 380 9.57 -22.07 -1.24
C ARG A 380 8.32 -21.18 -1.05
N PRO A 381 7.74 -20.65 -2.13
CA PRO A 381 6.48 -19.91 -2.05
C PRO A 381 5.37 -20.72 -1.37
N PRO A 382 4.45 -20.06 -0.65
CA PRO A 382 3.28 -20.73 -0.08
C PRO A 382 2.28 -21.12 -1.18
N VAL A 383 1.55 -22.21 -1.00
CA VAL A 383 0.44 -22.56 -1.90
C VAL A 383 -0.65 -21.49 -1.82
N VAL A 384 -1.05 -20.94 -2.96
CA VAL A 384 -2.10 -19.93 -3.05
C VAL A 384 -3.04 -20.18 -4.23
N SER A 385 -4.25 -19.65 -4.13
CA SER A 385 -5.20 -19.68 -5.24
C SER A 385 -5.97 -18.38 -5.33
N PHE A 386 -6.16 -17.91 -6.55
CA PHE A 386 -6.97 -16.74 -6.89
C PHE A 386 -8.19 -17.17 -7.70
N SER A 387 -9.37 -16.67 -7.39
CA SER A 387 -10.63 -16.93 -8.09
C SER A 387 -11.22 -15.62 -8.58
N ILE A 388 -11.23 -15.42 -9.89
CA ILE A 388 -11.59 -14.15 -10.52
C ILE A 388 -12.84 -14.38 -11.39
N PRO A 389 -13.98 -13.72 -11.08
CA PRO A 389 -15.12 -13.65 -11.98
C PRO A 389 -14.74 -12.93 -13.28
N LEU A 390 -15.01 -13.53 -14.45
CA LEU A 390 -14.61 -12.96 -15.75
C LEU A 390 -15.47 -11.73 -16.16
N VAL A 391 -16.56 -11.48 -15.45
CA VAL A 391 -17.32 -10.23 -15.56
C VAL A 391 -16.48 -9.00 -15.21
N LEU A 392 -15.51 -9.11 -14.30
CA LEU A 392 -14.65 -7.99 -13.88
C LEU A 392 -13.76 -7.48 -15.02
N PRO A 393 -12.89 -8.30 -15.65
CA PRO A 393 -12.13 -7.86 -16.82
C PRO A 393 -13.05 -7.52 -18.01
N GLY A 394 -14.24 -8.12 -18.11
CA GLY A 394 -15.26 -7.73 -19.10
C GLY A 394 -15.73 -6.29 -18.90
N MET A 395 -16.12 -5.91 -17.68
CA MET A 395 -16.51 -4.54 -17.34
C MET A 395 -15.36 -3.54 -17.53
N ALA A 396 -14.11 -3.94 -17.24
CA ALA A 396 -12.93 -3.09 -17.42
C ALA A 396 -12.69 -2.67 -18.88
N ARG A 397 -13.22 -3.39 -19.87
CA ARG A 397 -13.14 -3.00 -21.29
C ARG A 397 -13.87 -1.71 -21.61
N ASN A 398 -14.95 -1.41 -20.90
CA ASN A 398 -15.67 -0.15 -21.05
C ASN A 398 -14.80 1.07 -20.69
N PHE A 399 -13.70 0.84 -19.99
CA PHE A 399 -12.71 1.83 -19.61
C PHE A 399 -11.38 1.65 -20.35
N GLY A 400 -11.35 0.84 -21.41
CA GLY A 400 -10.18 0.64 -22.27
C GLY A 400 -9.14 -0.36 -21.77
N ALA A 401 -9.41 -1.17 -20.73
CA ALA A 401 -8.53 -2.27 -20.32
C ALA A 401 -9.25 -3.63 -20.40
N GLY A 402 -8.98 -4.55 -19.47
CA GLY A 402 -9.54 -5.91 -19.46
C GLY A 402 -8.52 -7.03 -19.63
N THR A 403 -7.23 -6.69 -19.73
CA THR A 403 -6.14 -7.62 -19.38
C THR A 403 -6.07 -7.71 -17.86
N PHE A 404 -5.95 -8.93 -17.34
CA PHE A 404 -5.97 -9.21 -15.91
C PHE A 404 -4.89 -10.23 -15.53
N GLY A 405 -4.64 -10.44 -14.25
CA GLY A 405 -3.57 -11.31 -13.77
C GLY A 405 -2.32 -10.52 -13.42
N GLY A 406 -1.17 -10.84 -14.00
CA GLY A 406 0.11 -10.42 -13.44
C GLY A 406 0.48 -11.33 -12.28
N ILE A 407 0.46 -12.64 -12.53
CA ILE A 407 0.69 -13.66 -11.53
C ILE A 407 2.17 -14.06 -11.57
N PRO A 408 2.93 -13.82 -10.50
CA PRO A 408 4.29 -14.34 -10.40
C PRO A 408 4.27 -15.87 -10.27
N LEU A 409 5.07 -16.52 -11.10
CA LEU A 409 5.26 -17.97 -11.15
C LEU A 409 6.56 -18.41 -10.46
N ASP A 410 7.44 -17.47 -10.10
CA ASP A 410 8.76 -17.74 -9.52
C ASP A 410 8.67 -18.64 -8.28
N GLY A 411 9.26 -19.83 -8.38
CA GLY A 411 9.36 -20.81 -7.30
C GLY A 411 8.21 -21.81 -7.20
N TYR A 412 7.15 -21.67 -8.00
CA TYR A 412 6.08 -22.66 -8.10
C TYR A 412 6.43 -23.75 -9.12
N THR A 413 5.98 -24.97 -8.86
CA THR A 413 6.32 -26.14 -9.68
C THR A 413 5.14 -26.64 -10.52
N GLU A 414 3.92 -26.46 -10.04
CA GLU A 414 2.71 -26.92 -10.73
C GLU A 414 1.67 -25.79 -10.87
N PRO A 415 2.04 -24.60 -11.38
CA PRO A 415 1.08 -23.53 -11.57
C PRO A 415 0.10 -23.86 -12.70
N ARG A 416 -1.20 -23.57 -12.50
CA ARG A 416 -2.23 -23.76 -13.53
C ARG A 416 -3.37 -22.75 -13.45
N ALA A 417 -4.01 -22.50 -14.58
CA ALA A 417 -5.25 -21.71 -14.66
C ALA A 417 -6.42 -22.58 -15.12
N VAL A 418 -7.50 -22.61 -14.34
CA VAL A 418 -8.73 -23.35 -14.61
C VAL A 418 -9.83 -22.37 -14.99
N PHE A 419 -10.14 -22.28 -16.28
CA PHE A 419 -11.20 -21.44 -16.82
C PHE A 419 -12.52 -22.20 -16.87
N TYR A 420 -13.57 -21.58 -16.37
CA TYR A 420 -14.96 -22.02 -16.50
C TYR A 420 -15.67 -21.05 -17.43
N ALA A 421 -15.52 -21.25 -18.74
CA ALA A 421 -16.00 -20.33 -19.76
C ALA A 421 -17.51 -20.53 -20.03
N SER A 422 -18.27 -19.44 -20.16
CA SER A 422 -19.70 -19.51 -20.47
C SER A 422 -20.00 -19.74 -21.96
N SER A 423 -19.02 -19.45 -22.83
CA SER A 423 -19.03 -19.63 -24.28
C SER A 423 -17.64 -19.98 -24.80
N ASP A 424 -17.55 -20.40 -26.07
CA ASP A 424 -16.26 -20.56 -26.75
C ASP A 424 -15.58 -19.18 -26.90
N ASN A 425 -14.28 -19.12 -26.62
CA ASN A 425 -13.50 -17.90 -26.59
C ASN A 425 -12.04 -18.19 -26.95
N ARG A 426 -11.25 -17.14 -27.13
CA ARG A 426 -9.81 -17.25 -27.32
C ARG A 426 -9.09 -16.51 -26.20
N LEU A 427 -8.07 -17.13 -25.62
CA LEU A 427 -7.28 -16.60 -24.52
C LEU A 427 -5.88 -16.26 -25.03
N THR A 428 -5.43 -15.05 -24.80
CA THR A 428 -4.02 -14.67 -24.94
C THR A 428 -3.38 -14.65 -23.55
N VAL A 429 -2.22 -15.29 -23.43
CA VAL A 429 -1.36 -15.24 -22.23
C VAL A 429 -0.12 -14.43 -22.57
N TYR A 430 0.18 -13.44 -21.74
CA TYR A 430 1.40 -12.64 -21.83
C TYR A 430 2.38 -13.09 -20.76
N GLU A 431 3.63 -13.32 -21.14
CA GLU A 431 4.73 -13.70 -20.26
C GLU A 431 5.82 -12.62 -20.29
N TYR A 432 6.25 -12.19 -19.11
CA TYR A 432 7.33 -11.23 -18.93
C TYR A 432 7.95 -11.39 -17.54
N ASP A 433 9.09 -10.77 -17.30
CA ASP A 433 9.72 -10.68 -15.98
C ASP A 433 9.87 -9.22 -15.56
N LEU A 434 10.45 -8.98 -14.38
CA LEU A 434 10.77 -7.63 -13.91
C LEU A 434 12.20 -7.23 -14.29
N SER A 435 12.62 -7.44 -15.54
CA SER A 435 13.96 -7.10 -16.00
C SER A 435 14.18 -5.59 -16.18
N PHE A 436 15.45 -5.18 -16.06
CA PHE A 436 15.92 -3.83 -16.36
C PHE A 436 17.17 -3.87 -17.25
N PRO A 437 17.15 -3.29 -18.46
CA PRO A 437 16.02 -2.59 -19.08
C PRO A 437 14.83 -3.55 -19.34
N PRO A 438 13.58 -3.06 -19.32
CA PRO A 438 12.41 -3.91 -19.54
C PRO A 438 12.41 -4.56 -20.92
N SER A 439 12.13 -5.85 -20.96
CA SER A 439 11.79 -6.56 -22.21
C SER A 439 10.26 -6.57 -22.44
N GLY A 440 9.85 -6.49 -23.70
CA GLY A 440 8.44 -6.67 -24.06
C GLY A 440 7.97 -8.10 -23.78
N ALA A 441 6.67 -8.27 -23.51
CA ALA A 441 6.10 -9.57 -23.22
C ALA A 441 6.10 -10.52 -24.43
N TYR A 442 6.33 -11.81 -24.17
CA TYR A 442 5.99 -12.88 -25.09
C TYR A 442 4.48 -13.17 -25.00
N ALA A 443 3.84 -13.51 -26.12
CA ALA A 443 2.40 -13.74 -26.15
C ALA A 443 2.06 -15.06 -26.84
N GLU A 444 1.25 -15.90 -26.19
CA GLU A 444 0.73 -17.15 -26.73
C GLU A 444 -0.80 -17.18 -26.68
N THR A 445 -1.43 -17.84 -27.64
CA THR A 445 -2.89 -17.84 -27.80
C THR A 445 -3.44 -19.26 -27.75
N PHE A 446 -4.52 -19.43 -26.98
CA PHE A 446 -5.18 -20.71 -26.72
C PHE A 446 -6.67 -20.62 -27.01
N GLU A 447 -7.24 -21.71 -27.51
CA GLU A 447 -8.69 -21.86 -27.67
C GLU A 447 -9.32 -22.30 -26.35
N LEU A 448 -10.35 -21.58 -25.90
CA LEU A 448 -11.18 -21.96 -24.76
C LEU A 448 -12.52 -22.46 -25.27
N ARG A 449 -12.90 -23.68 -24.87
CA ARG A 449 -14.24 -24.21 -25.11
C ARG A 449 -15.18 -23.81 -23.99
N ARG A 450 -16.47 -23.71 -24.28
CA ARG A 450 -17.49 -23.59 -23.23
C ARG A 450 -17.33 -24.70 -22.19
N GLY A 451 -17.36 -24.35 -20.91
CA GLY A 451 -17.15 -25.26 -19.79
C GLY A 451 -15.75 -25.15 -19.19
N LYS A 452 -15.25 -26.27 -18.65
CA LYS A 452 -13.96 -26.31 -17.94
C LYS A 452 -12.80 -26.49 -18.92
N ASN A 453 -11.84 -25.58 -18.86
CA ASN A 453 -10.54 -25.67 -19.55
C ASN A 453 -9.45 -25.58 -18.49
N VAL A 454 -8.39 -26.36 -18.63
CA VAL A 454 -7.23 -26.33 -17.74
C VAL A 454 -6.03 -25.97 -18.61
N LEU A 455 -5.42 -24.84 -18.29
CA LEU A 455 -4.17 -24.39 -18.87
C LEU A 455 -3.05 -24.66 -17.88
N ASP A 456 -2.08 -25.46 -18.30
CA ASP A 456 -0.83 -25.64 -17.56
C ASP A 456 0.01 -24.38 -17.72
N LEU A 457 0.48 -23.82 -16.60
CA LEU A 457 1.33 -22.63 -16.61
C LEU A 457 2.81 -22.98 -16.38
N SER A 458 3.18 -24.25 -16.18
CA SER A 458 4.56 -24.64 -15.88
C SER A 458 5.53 -24.43 -17.06
N SER A 459 5.01 -24.19 -18.26
CA SER A 459 5.81 -23.82 -19.44
C SER A 459 6.14 -22.33 -19.49
N PHE A 460 5.50 -21.50 -18.66
CA PHE A 460 5.78 -20.08 -18.53
C PHE A 460 6.69 -19.82 -17.33
N SER A 461 7.38 -18.68 -17.35
CA SER A 461 8.28 -18.21 -16.30
C SER A 461 7.96 -16.75 -15.92
N GLY A 462 8.57 -16.27 -14.83
CA GLY A 462 8.39 -14.88 -14.40
C GLY A 462 6.94 -14.57 -14.02
N ILE A 463 6.26 -13.72 -14.79
CA ILE A 463 4.93 -13.18 -14.53
C ILE A 463 4.02 -13.45 -15.74
N VAL A 464 2.79 -13.89 -15.47
CA VAL A 464 1.77 -14.07 -16.52
C VAL A 464 0.52 -13.20 -16.36
N SER A 465 0.08 -12.57 -17.44
CA SER A 465 -1.24 -11.91 -17.54
C SER A 465 -2.09 -12.50 -18.67
N PHE A 466 -3.39 -12.25 -18.61
CA PHE A 466 -4.40 -12.93 -19.42
C PHE A 466 -5.33 -11.91 -20.09
N GLU A 467 -5.73 -12.19 -21.32
CA GLU A 467 -6.73 -11.42 -22.05
C GLU A 467 -7.63 -12.37 -22.85
N LEU A 468 -8.96 -12.23 -22.69
CA LEU A 468 -9.91 -12.95 -23.53
C LEU A 468 -10.14 -12.19 -24.85
N GLU A 469 -10.48 -12.83 -25.96
CA GLU A 469 -10.84 -12.10 -27.17
C GLU A 469 -12.22 -11.44 -27.00
N LYS A 470 -13.18 -12.18 -26.46
CA LYS A 470 -14.56 -11.74 -26.19
C LYS A 470 -14.81 -11.65 -24.69
N GLU A 471 -15.75 -10.81 -24.29
CA GLU A 471 -16.21 -10.74 -22.89
C GLU A 471 -16.88 -12.05 -22.45
N ASP A 472 -16.63 -12.47 -21.21
CA ASP A 472 -17.32 -13.57 -20.57
C ASP A 472 -17.97 -13.11 -19.26
N MET A 473 -19.22 -12.67 -19.36
CA MET A 473 -19.96 -12.07 -18.24
C MET A 473 -20.48 -13.08 -17.20
N LYS A 474 -20.27 -14.39 -17.42
CA LYS A 474 -20.79 -15.45 -16.54
C LYS A 474 -19.72 -16.47 -16.13
N GLY A 475 -18.56 -16.43 -16.77
CA GLY A 475 -17.46 -17.32 -16.48
C GLY A 475 -16.65 -16.89 -15.27
N LYS A 476 -15.70 -17.75 -14.90
CA LYS A 476 -14.69 -17.47 -13.87
C LYS A 476 -13.39 -18.19 -14.21
N VAL A 477 -12.28 -17.68 -13.71
CA VAL A 477 -10.99 -18.37 -13.73
C VAL A 477 -10.52 -18.61 -12.31
N ARG A 478 -9.93 -19.78 -12.07
CA ARG A 478 -9.22 -20.10 -10.85
C ARG A 478 -7.75 -20.35 -11.18
N ILE A 479 -6.87 -19.53 -10.62
CA ILE A 479 -5.42 -19.66 -10.75
C ILE A 479 -4.93 -20.38 -9.48
N GLU A 480 -4.18 -21.45 -9.67
CA GLU A 480 -3.71 -22.34 -8.60
C GLU A 480 -2.19 -22.42 -8.68
N LEU A 481 -1.50 -22.02 -7.61
CA LEU A 481 -0.04 -21.98 -7.53
C LEU A 481 0.42 -22.97 -6.45
N HIS A 482 1.18 -23.99 -6.86
CA HIS A 482 1.58 -25.15 -6.05
C HIS A 482 3.10 -25.36 -6.01
#